data_AF-I1H164-F1
#
_entry.id   AF-I1H164-F1
#
_cell.length_a   1.000
_cell.length_b   1.000
_cell.length_c   1.000
_cell.angle_alpha   90.00
_cell.angle_beta   90.00
_cell.angle_gamma   90.00
#
_symmetry.space_group_name_H-M   'P 1'
#
loop_
_entity.id
_entity.type
_entity.pdbx_description
1 polymer ?
#
loop_
_entity_poly.entity_id
_entity_poly.type
_entity_poly.pdbx_seq_one_letter_code
_entity_poly.pdbx_strand_id
1 'polypeptide(L)'
;METVKEAVHGCKFADETTSDVRVCFKRADEQPEWFPCHSSVLSGSSKYFADLLGQGDIPSSIEVECPRAEYGSYVKVLKLLYLPSESILESFGSVKSAVGVLRASTTLRCEHITRLCIEYLESASWDEKEEEEILEAARSLGSEGVPLLARLQAPSTDTVKNVFVSAMRFATSLESPFPPFLGDLTTSAQEQIDFMLHEGDDPALVTMDEDVRSVVREGLTKLLSTLRAGLDLLASEFDELPEQAEQRIMRSLVDIDWMATVLTKIEMMNEFVSGWSEISCLVISVVQDKKYSSGLWAVKAKLIEVTGKALDAVGYGSVIIPSTSRVHLLKTWIPYIRTTKHLLDGKTEDEAFPQMDADFCQNIESAMVSMVLALPSSDQSDILSEWMMNADQFRYPDLTEAFEMWCYRSKTAIRRLKGGGLNKARNPTISL
;
A
#
# COMPACT_ATOMS: atom_id res chain seq x y z
N MET A 1 -13.17 2.61 45.65
CA MET A 1 -12.44 3.36 46.68
C MET A 1 -11.23 2.49 47.04
N GLU A 2 -10.25 2.48 46.14
CA GLU A 2 -9.03 1.68 46.31
C GLU A 2 -8.11 2.39 47.30
N THR A 3 -7.67 1.65 48.31
CA THR A 3 -6.66 2.08 49.27
C THR A 3 -5.36 2.35 48.54
N VAL A 4 -5.02 3.63 48.40
CA VAL A 4 -3.65 4.11 48.18
C VAL A 4 -2.80 3.51 49.29
N LYS A 5 -1.91 2.56 48.96
CA LYS A 5 -0.89 2.09 49.90
C LYS A 5 0.03 3.29 50.14
N GLU A 6 -0.21 4.01 51.24
CA GLU A 6 0.75 4.98 51.76
C GLU A 6 2.12 4.31 51.84
N ALA A 7 3.15 5.00 51.31
CA ALA A 7 4.53 4.56 51.42
C ALA A 7 4.80 4.12 52.87
N VAL A 8 5.40 2.94 53.05
CA VAL A 8 5.75 2.40 54.37
C VAL A 8 6.59 3.45 55.11
N HIS A 9 5.95 4.18 56.01
CA HIS A 9 6.48 5.43 56.56
C HIS A 9 7.79 5.14 57.29
N GLY A 10 8.93 5.55 56.71
CA GLY A 10 10.26 5.43 57.31
C GLY A 10 11.21 4.39 56.71
N CYS A 11 10.77 3.50 55.80
CA CYS A 11 11.66 2.51 55.18
C CYS A 11 12.32 3.06 53.91
N LYS A 12 13.65 3.01 53.82
CA LYS A 12 14.41 3.38 52.61
C LYS A 12 15.17 2.18 52.06
N PHE A 13 15.22 2.07 50.72
CA PHE A 13 15.99 1.01 50.06
C PHE A 13 17.48 1.12 50.44
N ALA A 14 18.11 -0.02 50.74
CA ALA A 14 19.52 -0.13 51.13
C ALA A 14 19.92 0.65 52.41
N ASP A 15 18.99 0.88 53.34
CA ASP A 15 19.31 1.42 54.67
C ASP A 15 19.85 0.33 55.60
N GLU A 16 21.16 0.33 55.86
CA GLU A 16 21.82 -0.65 56.72
C GLU A 16 21.39 -0.59 58.20
N THR A 17 20.81 0.52 58.64
CA THR A 17 20.48 0.73 60.06
C THR A 17 19.13 0.14 60.46
N THR A 18 18.20 0.05 59.52
CA THR A 18 16.80 -0.34 59.74
C THR A 18 16.41 -1.65 59.05
N SER A 19 17.21 -2.11 58.09
CA SER A 19 16.98 -3.37 57.37
C SER A 19 17.18 -4.60 58.26
N ASP A 20 16.26 -5.56 58.16
CA ASP A 20 16.25 -6.82 58.91
C ASP A 20 16.57 -8.05 58.04
N VAL A 21 16.66 -7.89 56.72
CA VAL A 21 17.00 -8.95 55.76
C VAL A 21 17.92 -8.43 54.66
N ARG A 22 18.78 -9.30 54.10
CA ARG A 22 19.59 -8.98 52.92
C ARG A 22 19.15 -9.83 51.73
N VAL A 23 18.97 -9.21 50.56
CA VAL A 23 18.62 -9.92 49.32
C VAL A 23 19.80 -9.91 48.37
N CYS A 24 20.13 -11.05 47.76
CA CYS A 24 21.13 -11.18 46.71
C CYS A 24 20.51 -11.86 45.49
N PHE A 25 20.81 -11.34 44.30
CA PHE A 25 20.48 -12.00 43.04
C PHE A 25 21.69 -12.77 42.51
N LYS A 26 21.57 -14.09 42.38
CA LYS A 26 22.68 -14.95 41.97
C LYS A 26 23.09 -14.67 40.52
N ARG A 27 24.38 -14.42 40.32
CA ARG A 27 25.05 -14.36 39.01
C ARG A 27 26.04 -15.51 38.98
N ALA A 28 26.02 -16.33 37.92
CA ALA A 28 26.77 -17.59 37.88
C ALA A 28 28.29 -17.46 38.14
N ASP A 29 28.90 -16.29 37.92
CA ASP A 29 30.37 -16.13 37.92
C ASP A 29 30.89 -14.83 38.59
N GLU A 30 30.10 -14.13 39.41
CA GLU A 30 30.49 -12.84 40.02
C GLU A 30 30.26 -12.82 41.55
N GLN A 31 30.97 -11.93 42.28
CA GLN A 31 30.75 -11.80 43.72
C GLN A 31 29.29 -11.39 44.01
N PRO A 32 28.63 -12.02 45.01
CA PRO A 32 27.26 -11.71 45.35
C PRO A 32 27.15 -10.29 45.93
N GLU A 33 26.33 -9.46 45.29
CA GLU A 33 25.96 -8.13 45.80
C GLU A 33 24.71 -8.27 46.68
N TRP A 34 24.84 -7.84 47.94
CA TRP A 34 23.78 -7.96 48.95
C TRP A 34 23.11 -6.61 49.19
N PHE A 35 21.80 -6.58 49.04
CA PHE A 35 20.98 -5.39 49.23
C PHE A 35 20.25 -5.45 50.59
N PRO A 36 20.54 -4.55 51.54
CA PRO A 36 19.76 -4.40 52.76
C PRO A 36 18.31 -4.04 52.44
N CYS A 37 17.37 -4.83 52.95
CA CYS A 37 15.94 -4.70 52.72
C CYS A 37 15.13 -4.90 54.01
N HIS A 38 13.85 -4.53 53.95
CA HIS A 38 12.88 -4.69 55.03
C HIS A 38 11.93 -5.84 54.69
N SER A 39 11.88 -6.87 55.54
CA SER A 39 11.04 -8.06 55.37
C SER A 39 9.56 -7.71 55.23
N SER A 40 9.11 -6.66 55.94
CA SER A 40 7.75 -6.11 55.87
C SER A 40 7.41 -5.51 54.51
N VAL A 41 8.35 -4.81 53.88
CA VAL A 41 8.19 -4.23 52.52
C VAL A 41 8.20 -5.35 51.48
N LEU A 42 9.12 -6.30 51.59
CA LEU A 42 9.24 -7.42 50.66
C LEU A 42 7.99 -8.31 50.69
N SER A 43 7.59 -8.80 51.87
CA SER A 43 6.40 -9.64 52.04
C SER A 43 5.09 -8.89 51.70
N GLY A 44 5.02 -7.60 52.01
CA GLY A 44 3.84 -6.78 51.72
C GLY A 44 3.63 -6.49 50.23
N SER A 45 4.69 -6.58 49.41
CA SER A 45 4.67 -6.16 48.00
C SER A 45 4.94 -7.30 47.01
N SER A 46 5.35 -8.48 47.48
CA SER A 46 5.67 -9.65 46.65
C SER A 46 5.19 -10.93 47.31
N LYS A 47 4.38 -11.71 46.59
CA LYS A 47 3.96 -13.05 47.05
C LYS A 47 5.14 -14.02 47.12
N TYR A 48 6.13 -13.87 46.24
CA TYR A 48 7.36 -14.67 46.29
C TYR A 48 8.09 -14.50 47.62
N PHE A 49 8.33 -13.26 48.04
CA PHE A 49 9.02 -13.00 49.30
C PHE A 49 8.12 -13.33 50.51
N ALA A 50 6.80 -13.11 50.42
CA ALA A 50 5.88 -13.52 51.48
C ALA A 50 5.91 -15.03 51.75
N ASP A 51 5.87 -15.85 50.68
CA ASP A 51 5.92 -17.30 50.79
C ASP A 51 7.27 -17.78 51.34
N LEU A 52 8.37 -17.11 50.99
CA LEU A 52 9.71 -17.46 51.45
C LEU A 52 9.93 -17.08 52.92
N LEU A 53 9.45 -15.90 53.33
CA LEU A 53 9.57 -15.38 54.70
C LEU A 53 8.58 -16.03 55.67
N GLY A 54 7.49 -16.61 55.18
CA GLY A 54 6.46 -17.28 55.98
C GLY A 54 6.80 -18.71 56.44
N GLN A 55 7.93 -19.29 56.01
CA GLN A 55 8.28 -20.70 56.24
C GLN A 55 9.04 -21.00 57.55
N GLY A 56 9.21 -20.05 58.46
CA GLY A 56 9.88 -20.26 59.75
C GLY A 56 10.56 -19.01 60.30
N ASP A 57 11.72 -19.17 60.94
CA ASP A 57 12.57 -18.04 61.34
C ASP A 57 12.96 -17.22 60.12
N ILE A 58 12.84 -15.88 60.21
CA ILE A 58 13.17 -14.96 59.13
C ILE A 58 14.65 -15.18 58.75
N PRO A 59 14.95 -15.66 57.52
CA PRO A 59 16.32 -15.83 57.09
C PRO A 59 17.01 -14.46 57.03
N SER A 60 18.20 -14.34 57.62
CA SER A 60 19.00 -13.10 57.55
C SER A 60 19.44 -12.74 56.13
N SER A 61 19.41 -13.72 55.21
CA SER A 61 19.88 -13.60 53.84
C SER A 61 19.01 -14.42 52.88
N ILE A 62 18.48 -13.77 51.85
CA ILE A 62 17.68 -14.37 50.78
C ILE A 62 18.47 -14.34 49.48
N GLU A 63 18.61 -15.50 48.84
CA GLU A 63 19.19 -15.61 47.51
C GLU A 63 18.09 -15.90 46.49
N VAL A 64 18.03 -15.10 45.43
CA VAL A 64 17.08 -15.26 44.34
C VAL A 64 17.85 -15.60 43.07
N GLU A 65 17.46 -16.67 42.39
CA GLU A 65 17.99 -17.00 41.08
C GLU A 65 17.42 -16.04 40.03
N CYS A 66 18.28 -15.42 39.23
CA CYS A 66 17.86 -14.55 38.14
C CYS A 66 18.74 -14.77 36.90
N PRO A 67 18.19 -14.66 35.67
CA PRO A 67 18.99 -14.67 34.46
C PRO A 67 19.99 -13.50 34.44
N ARG A 68 21.23 -13.75 34.02
CA ARG A 68 22.30 -12.72 33.97
C ARG A 68 21.89 -11.47 33.18
N ALA A 69 21.19 -11.67 32.06
CA ALA A 69 20.71 -10.60 31.19
C ALA A 69 19.66 -9.70 31.87
N GLU A 70 19.00 -10.18 32.92
CA GLU A 70 17.89 -9.51 33.60
C GLU A 70 18.26 -8.98 34.99
N TYR A 71 19.50 -9.19 35.46
CA TYR A 71 19.96 -8.77 36.79
C TYR A 71 19.58 -7.30 37.11
N GLY A 72 19.83 -6.39 36.17
CA GLY A 72 19.50 -4.97 36.33
C GLY A 72 18.01 -4.72 36.58
N SER A 73 17.14 -5.51 35.94
CA SER A 73 15.68 -5.44 36.11
C SER A 73 15.24 -5.94 37.49
N TYR A 74 15.84 -7.02 38.00
CA TYR A 74 15.55 -7.55 39.33
C TYR A 74 15.96 -6.57 40.44
N VAL A 75 17.17 -5.98 40.32
CA VAL A 75 17.61 -4.91 41.23
C VAL A 75 16.69 -3.70 41.14
N LYS A 76 16.23 -3.34 39.93
CA LYS A 76 15.27 -2.25 39.74
C LYS A 76 13.94 -2.55 40.42
N VAL A 77 13.39 -3.77 40.30
CA VAL A 77 12.18 -4.18 41.04
C VAL A 77 12.35 -3.96 42.54
N LEU A 78 13.47 -4.38 43.15
CA LEU A 78 13.69 -4.14 44.58
C LEU A 78 13.65 -2.67 44.96
N LYS A 79 14.26 -1.79 44.15
CA LYS A 79 14.20 -0.34 44.37
C LYS A 79 12.78 0.19 44.29
N LEU A 80 12.00 -0.31 43.33
CA LEU A 80 10.62 0.11 43.09
C LEU A 80 9.68 -0.25 44.24
N LEU A 81 9.95 -1.32 45.01
CA LEU A 81 9.14 -1.69 46.18
C LEU A 81 9.12 -0.60 47.27
N TYR A 82 10.06 0.36 47.24
CA TYR A 82 10.16 1.46 48.20
C TYR A 82 9.66 2.80 47.64
N LEU A 83 9.16 2.83 46.41
CA LEU A 83 8.70 4.05 45.75
C LEU A 83 7.17 4.13 45.72
N PRO A 84 6.58 5.33 45.75
CA PRO A 84 5.17 5.52 45.45
C PRO A 84 4.88 5.26 43.96
N SER A 85 3.63 4.94 43.63
CA SER A 85 3.22 4.51 42.29
C SER A 85 3.60 5.50 41.18
N GLU A 86 3.49 6.80 41.43
CA GLU A 86 3.82 7.86 40.46
C GLU A 86 5.32 7.84 40.14
N SER A 87 6.16 7.73 41.17
CA SER A 87 7.61 7.64 41.00
C SER A 87 8.04 6.32 40.35
N ILE A 88 7.27 5.23 40.52
CA ILE A 88 7.51 3.97 39.80
C ILE A 88 7.34 4.18 38.29
N LEU A 89 6.23 4.80 37.86
CA LEU A 89 5.96 5.05 36.44
C LEU A 89 7.06 5.93 35.80
N GLU A 90 7.44 7.02 36.47
CA GLU A 90 8.52 7.91 36.00
C GLU A 90 9.86 7.19 35.90
N SER A 91 10.10 6.19 36.77
CA SER A 91 11.38 5.49 36.81
C SER A 91 11.58 4.51 35.65
N PHE A 92 10.53 4.10 34.92
CA PHE A 92 10.67 3.12 33.84
C PHE A 92 11.56 3.65 32.72
N GLY A 93 11.32 4.87 32.25
CA GLY A 93 12.21 5.64 31.36
C GLY A 93 12.34 5.12 29.93
N SER A 94 12.09 3.83 29.66
CA SER A 94 12.04 3.25 28.32
C SER A 94 11.22 1.96 28.28
N VAL A 95 10.72 1.60 27.10
CA VAL A 95 9.99 0.35 26.85
C VAL A 95 10.85 -0.85 27.22
N LYS A 96 12.10 -0.90 26.73
CA LYS A 96 13.07 -1.95 27.10
C LYS A 96 13.22 -2.12 28.62
N SER A 97 13.30 -1.02 29.38
CA SER A 97 13.39 -1.12 30.83
C SER A 97 12.08 -1.60 31.45
N ALA A 98 10.93 -1.14 30.96
CA ALA A 98 9.63 -1.55 31.46
C ALA A 98 9.37 -3.04 31.21
N VAL A 99 9.72 -3.57 30.02
CA VAL A 99 9.64 -5.01 29.69
C VAL A 99 10.54 -5.83 30.61
N GLY A 100 11.77 -5.38 30.86
CA GLY A 100 12.68 -6.05 31.79
C GLY A 100 12.11 -6.11 33.21
N VAL A 101 11.55 -4.99 33.70
CA VAL A 101 10.91 -4.92 35.02
C VAL A 101 9.63 -5.77 35.05
N LEU A 102 8.86 -5.80 33.98
CA LEU A 102 7.66 -6.64 33.84
C LEU A 102 8.03 -8.11 34.07
N ARG A 103 8.98 -8.66 33.30
CA ARG A 103 9.43 -10.07 33.44
C ARG A 103 9.92 -10.39 34.86
N ALA A 104 10.75 -9.52 35.43
CA ALA A 104 11.25 -9.68 36.79
C ALA A 104 10.13 -9.61 37.84
N SER A 105 9.22 -8.65 37.71
CA SER A 105 8.08 -8.45 38.62
C SER A 105 7.09 -9.62 38.58
N THR A 106 6.84 -10.19 37.40
CA THR A 106 6.01 -11.38 37.24
C THR A 106 6.64 -12.59 37.92
N THR A 107 7.94 -12.81 37.72
CA THR A 107 8.69 -13.90 38.36
C THR A 107 8.68 -13.76 39.89
N LEU A 108 8.87 -12.54 40.39
CA LEU A 108 8.80 -12.21 41.82
C LEU A 108 7.36 -12.07 42.34
N ARG A 109 6.33 -12.28 41.50
CA ARG A 109 4.91 -12.16 41.88
C ARG A 109 4.59 -10.83 42.58
N CYS A 110 5.08 -9.73 42.00
CA CYS A 110 4.89 -8.35 42.45
C CYS A 110 3.73 -7.66 41.70
N GLU A 111 2.49 -8.07 41.98
CA GLU A 111 1.29 -7.69 41.20
C GLU A 111 1.11 -6.17 40.98
N HIS A 112 1.46 -5.35 41.97
CA HIS A 112 1.34 -3.89 41.83
C HIS A 112 2.32 -3.32 40.79
N ILE A 113 3.58 -3.77 40.80
CA ILE A 113 4.59 -3.33 39.83
C ILE A 113 4.25 -3.90 38.45
N THR A 114 3.83 -5.16 38.37
CA THR A 114 3.40 -5.80 37.11
C THR A 114 2.30 -4.98 36.43
N ARG A 115 1.28 -4.57 37.19
CA ARG A 115 0.20 -3.70 36.68
C ARG A 115 0.70 -2.34 36.20
N LEU A 116 1.57 -1.66 36.96
CA LEU A 116 2.15 -0.37 36.52
C LEU A 116 3.01 -0.52 35.27
N CYS A 117 3.72 -1.65 35.10
CA CYS A 117 4.44 -1.95 33.87
C CYS A 117 3.49 -2.11 32.68
N ILE A 118 2.35 -2.80 32.86
CA ILE A 118 1.32 -2.95 31.82
C ILE A 118 0.75 -1.58 31.44
N GLU A 119 0.36 -0.75 32.41
CA GLU A 119 -0.18 0.60 32.16
C GLU A 119 0.80 1.50 31.38
N TYR A 120 2.08 1.44 31.76
CA TYR A 120 3.14 2.17 31.06
C TYR A 120 3.32 1.67 29.62
N LEU A 121 3.43 0.34 29.45
CA LEU A 121 3.66 -0.26 28.14
C LEU A 121 2.47 -0.03 27.22
N GLU A 122 1.25 -0.17 27.72
CA GLU A 122 0.00 0.12 26.98
C GLU A 122 -0.05 1.55 26.47
N SER A 123 0.54 2.50 27.21
CA SER A 123 0.56 3.93 26.85
C SER A 123 1.75 4.35 25.97
N ALA A 124 2.77 3.51 25.83
CA ALA A 124 4.00 3.83 25.09
C ALA A 124 3.91 3.47 23.60
N SER A 125 4.61 4.22 22.73
CA SER A 125 4.90 3.81 21.36
C SER A 125 5.98 2.73 21.35
N TRP A 126 5.87 1.75 20.44
CA TRP A 126 6.80 0.63 20.33
C TRP A 126 7.43 0.62 18.94
N ASP A 127 8.69 0.18 18.84
CA ASP A 127 9.27 -0.27 17.58
C ASP A 127 9.06 -1.78 17.35
N GLU A 128 9.36 -2.27 16.15
CA GLU A 128 9.18 -3.69 15.77
C GLU A 128 9.89 -4.67 16.71
N LYS A 129 11.08 -4.30 17.20
CA LYS A 129 11.83 -5.16 18.12
C LYS A 129 11.19 -5.17 19.51
N GLU A 130 10.73 -4.01 19.97
CA GLU A 130 10.01 -3.85 21.21
C GLU A 130 8.67 -4.61 21.17
N GLU A 131 7.96 -4.63 20.04
CA GLU A 131 6.75 -5.42 19.84
C GLU A 131 6.97 -6.91 20.10
N GLU A 132 8.02 -7.51 19.52
CA GLU A 132 8.34 -8.92 19.73
C GLU A 132 8.72 -9.21 21.20
N GLU A 133 9.47 -8.31 21.83
CA GLU A 133 9.83 -8.44 23.24
C GLU A 133 8.61 -8.34 24.18
N ILE A 134 7.66 -7.45 23.86
CA ILE A 134 6.40 -7.27 24.58
C ILE A 134 5.46 -8.46 24.35
N LEU A 135 5.36 -8.95 23.12
CA LEU A 135 4.55 -10.11 22.75
C LEU A 135 4.94 -11.32 23.60
N GLU A 136 6.23 -11.61 23.68
CA GLU A 136 6.74 -12.74 24.45
C GLU A 136 6.51 -12.55 25.96
N ALA A 137 6.73 -11.33 26.48
CA ALA A 137 6.44 -11.03 27.88
C ALA A 137 4.94 -11.17 28.21
N ALA A 138 4.06 -10.64 27.35
CA ALA A 138 2.62 -10.60 27.59
C ALA A 138 1.97 -11.99 27.55
N ARG A 139 2.49 -12.93 26.74
CA ARG A 139 2.04 -14.34 26.72
C ARG A 139 2.18 -15.02 28.08
N SER A 140 3.19 -14.65 28.86
CA SER A 140 3.44 -15.22 30.20
C SER A 140 2.50 -14.70 31.29
N LEU A 141 1.74 -13.62 31.04
CA LEU A 141 0.88 -12.94 32.00
C LEU A 141 -0.56 -13.50 32.07
N GLY A 142 -0.94 -14.38 31.14
CA GLY A 142 -2.31 -14.88 31.05
C GLY A 142 -3.32 -13.73 30.82
N SER A 143 -4.33 -13.61 31.68
CA SER A 143 -5.38 -12.59 31.56
C SER A 143 -4.88 -11.15 31.78
N GLU A 144 -3.82 -10.95 32.55
CA GLU A 144 -3.27 -9.61 32.80
C GLU A 144 -2.55 -9.04 31.56
N GLY A 145 -2.10 -9.91 30.64
CA GLY A 145 -1.44 -9.49 29.40
C GLY A 145 -2.39 -9.02 28.30
N VAL A 146 -3.72 -9.15 28.47
CA VAL A 146 -4.71 -8.83 27.44
C VAL A 146 -4.59 -7.41 26.88
N PRO A 147 -4.38 -6.34 27.67
CA PRO A 147 -4.23 -4.97 27.13
C PRO A 147 -3.06 -4.82 26.16
N LEU A 148 -1.93 -5.48 26.46
CA LEU A 148 -0.75 -5.46 25.60
C LEU A 148 -0.96 -6.30 24.35
N LEU A 149 -1.54 -7.50 24.50
CA LEU A 149 -1.82 -8.40 23.38
C LEU A 149 -2.86 -7.80 22.42
N ALA A 150 -3.82 -7.03 22.90
CA ALA A 150 -4.85 -6.39 22.07
C ALA A 150 -4.26 -5.44 21.01
N ARG A 151 -3.11 -4.81 21.29
CA ARG A 151 -2.40 -3.95 20.32
C ARG A 151 -1.70 -4.73 19.20
N LEU A 152 -1.40 -6.00 19.43
CA LEU A 152 -0.69 -6.89 18.51
C LEU A 152 -1.63 -7.90 17.83
N GLN A 153 -2.93 -7.82 18.09
CA GLN A 153 -3.91 -8.69 17.46
C GLN A 153 -4.03 -8.34 15.98
N ALA A 154 -4.00 -9.39 15.15
CA ALA A 154 -4.34 -9.23 13.75
C ALA A 154 -5.75 -8.63 13.63
N PRO A 155 -5.94 -7.55 12.86
CA PRO A 155 -7.25 -6.96 12.68
C PRO A 155 -8.18 -7.95 11.98
N SER A 156 -9.48 -7.83 12.24
CA SER A 156 -10.48 -8.60 11.51
C SER A 156 -10.50 -8.21 10.03
N THR A 157 -10.91 -9.12 9.15
CA THR A 157 -11.07 -8.84 7.72
C THR A 157 -12.00 -7.64 7.46
N ASP A 158 -13.09 -7.51 8.23
CA ASP A 158 -14.01 -6.38 8.13
C ASP A 158 -13.33 -5.05 8.52
N THR A 159 -12.46 -5.06 9.53
CA THR A 159 -11.68 -3.88 9.92
C THR A 159 -10.75 -3.45 8.79
N VAL A 160 -10.00 -4.39 8.21
CA VAL A 160 -9.09 -4.13 7.08
C VAL A 160 -9.87 -3.58 5.87
N LYS A 161 -11.00 -4.20 5.53
CA LYS A 161 -11.91 -3.75 4.48
C LYS A 161 -12.40 -2.32 4.72
N ASN A 162 -12.84 -1.99 5.93
CA ASN A 162 -13.34 -0.65 6.25
C ASN A 162 -12.25 0.42 6.14
N VAL A 163 -11.01 0.10 6.55
CA VAL A 163 -9.85 0.99 6.37
C VAL A 163 -9.55 1.18 4.88
N PHE A 164 -9.52 0.10 4.09
CA PHE A 164 -9.31 0.17 2.64
C PHE A 164 -10.37 1.04 1.95
N VAL A 165 -11.65 0.81 2.24
CA VAL A 165 -12.77 1.57 1.69
C VAL A 165 -12.66 3.05 2.04
N SER A 166 -12.28 3.37 3.29
CA SER A 166 -12.12 4.75 3.73
C SER A 166 -10.94 5.43 3.03
N ALA A 167 -9.81 4.74 2.92
CA ALA A 167 -8.65 5.22 2.17
C ALA A 167 -8.99 5.43 0.69
N MET A 168 -9.77 4.52 0.08
CA MET A 168 -10.18 4.63 -1.33
C MET A 168 -11.09 5.83 -1.57
N ARG A 169 -12.09 6.05 -0.71
CA ARG A 169 -12.95 7.24 -0.77
C ARG A 169 -12.16 8.53 -0.63
N PHE A 170 -11.17 8.51 0.25
CA PHE A 170 -10.30 9.64 0.51
C PHE A 170 -9.39 9.93 -0.70
N ALA A 171 -8.67 8.92 -1.19
CA ALA A 171 -7.75 9.03 -2.32
C ALA A 171 -8.43 9.47 -3.63
N THR A 172 -9.72 9.15 -3.79
CA THR A 172 -10.51 9.51 -4.99
C THR A 172 -11.38 10.76 -4.80
N SER A 173 -11.31 11.41 -3.62
CA SER A 173 -12.11 12.58 -3.28
C SER A 173 -13.63 12.37 -3.46
N LEU A 174 -14.14 11.20 -3.08
CA LEU A 174 -15.57 10.89 -3.14
C LEU A 174 -16.41 11.72 -2.16
N GLU A 175 -15.81 12.20 -1.07
CA GLU A 175 -16.45 13.02 -0.04
C GLU A 175 -15.84 14.46 -0.04
N SER A 176 -16.67 15.51 0.11
CA SER A 176 -16.26 16.94 -0.02
C SER A 176 -16.88 17.85 1.07
N PRO A 177 -16.26 19.00 1.43
CA PRO A 177 -14.87 19.40 1.22
C PRO A 177 -14.06 19.21 2.52
N PHE A 178 -12.99 18.42 2.44
CA PHE A 178 -12.05 18.33 3.54
C PHE A 178 -11.09 19.53 3.56
N PRO A 179 -10.52 19.91 4.72
CA PRO A 179 -9.76 21.14 4.90
C PRO A 179 -8.54 21.28 3.96
N PRO A 180 -7.99 22.49 3.77
CA PRO A 180 -6.96 22.80 2.76
C PRO A 180 -5.54 22.21 3.00
N PHE A 181 -5.36 21.27 3.94
CA PHE A 181 -4.04 20.74 4.34
C PHE A 181 -3.75 19.30 3.88
N LEU A 182 -4.50 18.76 2.91
CA LEU A 182 -4.56 17.30 2.67
C LEU A 182 -3.93 16.77 1.37
N GLY A 183 -3.10 17.56 0.66
CA GLY A 183 -2.31 17.01 -0.46
C GLY A 183 -1.49 15.78 -0.02
N ASP A 184 -0.78 15.92 1.10
CA ASP A 184 0.05 14.87 1.70
C ASP A 184 -0.76 13.65 2.17
N LEU A 185 -2.00 13.88 2.63
CA LEU A 185 -2.88 12.82 3.08
C LEU A 185 -3.47 12.01 1.92
N THR A 186 -3.65 12.64 0.75
CA THR A 186 -4.12 11.93 -0.46
C THR A 186 -3.03 10.99 -0.94
N THR A 187 -1.80 11.49 -1.05
CA THR A 187 -0.62 10.69 -1.35
C THR A 187 -0.45 9.56 -0.33
N SER A 188 -0.57 9.86 0.97
CA SER A 188 -0.48 8.83 2.02
C SER A 188 -1.56 7.76 1.87
N ALA A 189 -2.80 8.13 1.58
CA ALA A 189 -3.87 7.14 1.34
C ALA A 189 -3.59 6.27 0.10
N GLN A 190 -3.07 6.85 -0.98
CA GLN A 190 -2.64 6.11 -2.17
C GLN A 190 -1.51 5.12 -1.84
N GLU A 191 -0.49 5.56 -1.10
CA GLU A 191 0.63 4.71 -0.65
C GLU A 191 0.16 3.57 0.26
N GLN A 192 -0.76 3.83 1.19
CA GLN A 192 -1.30 2.78 2.05
C GLN A 192 -2.15 1.77 1.27
N ILE A 193 -2.94 2.21 0.28
CA ILE A 193 -3.65 1.29 -0.61
C ILE A 193 -2.66 0.41 -1.39
N ASP A 194 -1.57 1.00 -1.89
CA ASP A 194 -0.54 0.25 -2.61
C ASP A 194 0.18 -0.77 -1.73
N PHE A 195 0.42 -0.42 -0.46
CA PHE A 195 0.96 -1.32 0.55
C PHE A 195 0.00 -2.48 0.85
N MET A 196 -1.28 -2.18 1.08
CA MET A 196 -2.32 -3.19 1.32
C MET A 196 -2.54 -4.16 0.14
N LEU A 197 -2.13 -3.76 -1.07
CA LEU A 197 -2.23 -4.56 -2.29
C LEU A 197 -0.88 -5.11 -2.77
N HIS A 198 0.17 -5.06 -1.94
CA HIS A 198 1.50 -5.54 -2.31
C HIS A 198 1.56 -7.08 -2.44
N GLU A 199 2.43 -7.58 -3.33
CA GLU A 199 2.55 -9.02 -3.61
C GLU A 199 3.11 -9.78 -2.40
N GLY A 200 2.29 -10.65 -1.79
CA GLY A 200 2.70 -11.52 -0.68
C GLY A 200 1.71 -11.60 0.47
N ASP A 201 0.88 -10.57 0.63
CA ASP A 201 -0.24 -10.56 1.58
C ASP A 201 -1.49 -11.09 0.89
N ASP A 202 -2.36 -11.86 1.57
CA ASP A 202 -3.57 -12.49 1.02
C ASP A 202 -4.53 -11.43 0.43
N PRO A 203 -4.39 -11.06 -0.87
CA PRO A 203 -5.09 -9.93 -1.44
C PRO A 203 -6.54 -10.32 -1.75
N ALA A 204 -6.83 -11.63 -1.80
CA ALA A 204 -8.08 -12.21 -2.22
C ALA A 204 -9.26 -11.77 -1.32
N LEU A 205 -8.98 -11.46 -0.05
CA LEU A 205 -10.02 -11.01 0.88
C LEU A 205 -10.55 -9.61 0.56
N VAL A 206 -9.74 -8.72 0.01
CA VAL A 206 -10.14 -7.34 -0.34
C VAL A 206 -10.58 -7.25 -1.81
N THR A 207 -9.98 -8.03 -2.70
CA THR A 207 -10.23 -7.93 -4.16
C THR A 207 -11.54 -8.58 -4.63
N MET A 208 -12.07 -9.56 -3.88
CA MET A 208 -13.31 -10.29 -4.21
C MET A 208 -14.58 -9.69 -3.58
N ASP A 209 -14.45 -8.75 -2.66
CA ASP A 209 -15.60 -8.16 -1.97
C ASP A 209 -16.31 -7.12 -2.84
N GLU A 210 -17.62 -7.31 -3.07
CA GLU A 210 -18.38 -6.43 -3.96
C GLU A 210 -18.57 -5.01 -3.41
N ASP A 211 -18.58 -4.80 -2.08
CA ASP A 211 -18.66 -3.45 -1.53
C ASP A 211 -17.37 -2.68 -1.84
N VAL A 212 -16.22 -3.34 -1.71
CA VAL A 212 -14.91 -2.78 -2.08
C VAL A 212 -14.89 -2.44 -3.57
N ARG A 213 -15.26 -3.40 -4.43
CA ARG A 213 -15.30 -3.21 -5.89
C ARG A 213 -16.26 -2.08 -6.28
N SER A 214 -17.39 -1.96 -5.60
CA SER A 214 -18.34 -0.86 -5.81
C SER A 214 -17.73 0.50 -5.51
N VAL A 215 -17.03 0.64 -4.36
CA VAL A 215 -16.36 1.89 -3.99
C VAL A 215 -15.25 2.24 -4.96
N VAL A 216 -14.47 1.25 -5.42
CA VAL A 216 -13.40 1.49 -6.41
C VAL A 216 -14.00 1.97 -7.74
N ARG A 217 -15.10 1.37 -8.20
CA ARG A 217 -15.81 1.80 -9.41
C ARG A 217 -16.34 3.23 -9.30
N GLU A 218 -16.91 3.57 -8.15
CA GLU A 218 -17.37 4.92 -7.86
C GLU A 218 -16.20 5.92 -7.89
N GLY A 219 -15.07 5.55 -7.27
CA GLY A 219 -13.85 6.33 -7.25
C GLY A 219 -13.28 6.58 -8.65
N LEU A 220 -13.20 5.54 -9.49
CA LEU A 220 -12.81 5.67 -10.90
C LEU A 220 -13.75 6.62 -11.65
N THR A 221 -15.06 6.45 -11.49
CA THR A 221 -16.07 7.31 -12.14
C THR A 221 -15.87 8.77 -11.71
N LYS A 222 -15.61 9.00 -10.43
CA LYS A 222 -15.32 10.32 -9.88
C LYS A 222 -14.06 10.92 -10.51
N LEU A 223 -12.95 10.19 -10.57
CA LEU A 223 -11.70 10.67 -11.17
C LEU A 223 -11.87 11.04 -12.65
N LEU A 224 -12.55 10.18 -13.44
CA LEU A 224 -12.84 10.46 -14.85
C LEU A 224 -13.74 11.70 -15.00
N SER A 225 -14.74 11.87 -14.12
CA SER A 225 -15.60 13.05 -14.11
C SER A 225 -14.84 14.33 -13.74
N THR A 226 -13.87 14.24 -12.82
CA THR A 226 -13.00 15.35 -12.43
C THR A 226 -12.10 15.78 -13.58
N LEU A 227 -11.50 14.83 -14.30
CA LEU A 227 -10.74 15.14 -15.52
C LEU A 227 -11.62 15.85 -16.56
N ARG A 228 -12.83 15.35 -16.80
CA ARG A 228 -13.78 15.98 -17.73
C ARG A 228 -14.10 17.42 -17.33
N ALA A 229 -14.46 17.65 -16.06
CA ALA A 229 -14.74 18.99 -15.57
C ALA A 229 -13.52 19.91 -15.66
N GLY A 230 -12.31 19.39 -15.39
CA GLY A 230 -11.07 20.12 -15.59
C GLY A 230 -10.85 20.53 -17.04
N LEU A 231 -11.10 19.62 -17.99
CA LEU A 231 -10.97 19.89 -19.42
C LEU A 231 -12.00 20.93 -19.92
N ASP A 232 -13.23 20.89 -19.39
CA ASP A 232 -14.25 21.89 -19.71
C ASP A 232 -13.83 23.30 -19.23
N LEU A 233 -13.13 23.40 -18.09
CA LEU A 233 -12.61 24.66 -17.53
C LEU A 233 -11.29 25.12 -18.16
N LEU A 234 -10.56 24.21 -18.82
CA LEU A 234 -9.23 24.47 -19.37
C LEU A 234 -9.25 25.66 -20.34
N ALA A 235 -10.29 25.79 -21.17
CA ALA A 235 -10.38 26.89 -22.13
C ALA A 235 -10.41 28.26 -21.44
N SER A 236 -11.22 28.43 -20.40
CA SER A 236 -11.35 29.70 -19.67
C SER A 236 -10.14 29.98 -18.77
N GLU A 237 -9.61 28.96 -18.09
CA GLU A 237 -8.55 29.17 -17.11
C GLU A 237 -7.17 29.30 -17.74
N PHE A 238 -6.94 28.67 -18.91
CA PHE A 238 -5.64 28.72 -19.56
C PHE A 238 -5.23 30.12 -20.03
N ASP A 239 -6.20 31.00 -20.32
CA ASP A 239 -5.90 32.38 -20.69
C ASP A 239 -5.47 33.24 -19.50
N GLU A 240 -5.94 32.91 -18.30
CA GLU A 240 -5.67 33.67 -17.08
C GLU A 240 -4.48 33.10 -16.31
N LEU A 241 -4.46 31.78 -16.09
CA LEU A 241 -3.52 31.06 -15.23
C LEU A 241 -3.13 29.71 -15.88
N PRO A 242 -2.32 29.71 -16.96
CA PRO A 242 -2.01 28.52 -17.74
C PRO A 242 -1.34 27.41 -16.94
N GLU A 243 -0.40 27.75 -16.05
CA GLU A 243 0.30 26.78 -15.20
C GLU A 243 -0.65 26.07 -14.23
N GLN A 244 -1.61 26.80 -13.64
CA GLN A 244 -2.57 26.21 -12.72
C GLN A 244 -3.58 25.33 -13.45
N ALA A 245 -4.03 25.76 -14.62
CA ALA A 245 -4.93 24.98 -15.47
C ALA A 245 -4.24 23.68 -15.92
N GLU A 246 -2.99 23.74 -16.38
CA GLU A 246 -2.19 22.56 -16.73
C GLU A 246 -1.98 21.63 -15.51
N GLN A 247 -1.62 22.19 -14.35
CA GLN A 247 -1.39 21.42 -13.13
C GLN A 247 -2.66 20.68 -12.67
N ARG A 248 -3.86 21.25 -12.84
CA ARG A 248 -5.11 20.57 -12.50
C ARG A 248 -5.36 19.34 -13.37
N ILE A 249 -5.15 19.47 -14.68
CA ILE A 249 -5.27 18.34 -15.61
C ILE A 249 -4.22 17.29 -15.29
N MET A 250 -2.97 17.71 -15.07
CA MET A 250 -1.88 16.81 -14.69
C MET A 250 -2.19 16.01 -13.42
N ARG A 251 -2.67 16.66 -12.36
CA ARG A 251 -3.04 15.97 -11.12
C ARG A 251 -4.13 14.93 -11.35
N SER A 252 -5.17 15.29 -12.11
CA SER A 252 -6.25 14.36 -12.47
C SER A 252 -5.73 13.15 -13.25
N LEU A 253 -4.78 13.36 -14.16
CA LEU A 253 -4.17 12.26 -14.92
C LEU A 253 -3.27 11.38 -14.06
N VAL A 254 -2.53 11.95 -13.10
CA VAL A 254 -1.73 11.18 -12.13
C VAL A 254 -2.64 10.32 -11.25
N ASP A 255 -3.77 10.86 -10.77
CA ASP A 255 -4.72 10.11 -9.96
C ASP A 255 -5.39 8.96 -10.75
N ILE A 256 -5.74 9.21 -12.01
CA ILE A 256 -6.28 8.17 -12.92
C ILE A 256 -5.21 7.11 -13.21
N ASP A 257 -3.97 7.52 -13.43
CA ASP A 257 -2.85 6.63 -13.67
C ASP A 257 -2.62 5.70 -12.47
N TRP A 258 -2.61 6.24 -11.25
CA TRP A 258 -2.55 5.46 -10.02
C TRP A 258 -3.75 4.50 -9.89
N MET A 259 -4.97 4.98 -10.14
CA MET A 259 -6.17 4.14 -10.10
C MET A 259 -6.09 2.97 -11.09
N ALA A 260 -5.53 3.16 -12.29
CA ALA A 260 -5.31 2.06 -13.23
C ALA A 260 -4.33 1.00 -12.70
N THR A 261 -3.32 1.40 -11.92
CA THR A 261 -2.43 0.46 -11.22
C THR A 261 -3.20 -0.34 -10.16
N VAL A 262 -4.04 0.32 -9.36
CA VAL A 262 -4.93 -0.35 -8.38
C VAL A 262 -5.87 -1.35 -9.08
N LEU A 263 -6.53 -0.92 -10.15
CA LEU A 263 -7.45 -1.75 -10.94
C LEU A 263 -6.77 -2.96 -11.58
N THR A 264 -5.48 -2.87 -11.89
CA THR A 264 -4.68 -4.02 -12.35
C THR A 264 -4.53 -5.05 -11.22
N LYS A 265 -4.17 -4.62 -10.01
CA LYS A 265 -3.99 -5.48 -8.83
C LYS A 265 -5.28 -6.16 -8.38
N ILE A 266 -6.44 -5.51 -8.56
CA ILE A 266 -7.76 -6.05 -8.16
C ILE A 266 -8.59 -6.65 -9.31
N GLU A 267 -7.97 -6.84 -10.48
CA GLU A 267 -8.60 -7.46 -11.66
C GLU A 267 -9.89 -6.73 -12.12
N MET A 268 -9.82 -5.40 -12.21
CA MET A 268 -10.92 -4.52 -12.64
C MET A 268 -10.56 -3.59 -13.80
N MET A 269 -9.52 -3.93 -14.57
CA MET A 269 -9.08 -3.12 -15.72
C MET A 269 -10.15 -2.93 -16.80
N ASN A 270 -11.17 -3.79 -16.85
CA ASN A 270 -12.31 -3.62 -17.75
C ASN A 270 -13.09 -2.33 -17.48
N GLU A 271 -13.23 -1.93 -16.21
CA GLU A 271 -13.92 -0.70 -15.81
C GLU A 271 -13.14 0.54 -16.29
N PHE A 272 -11.81 0.51 -16.13
CA PHE A 272 -10.93 1.57 -16.64
C PHE A 272 -11.01 1.69 -18.16
N VAL A 273 -10.87 0.57 -18.89
CA VAL A 273 -10.92 0.58 -20.36
C VAL A 273 -12.27 1.12 -20.86
N SER A 274 -13.38 0.74 -20.22
CA SER A 274 -14.71 1.27 -20.57
C SER A 274 -14.80 2.77 -20.35
N GLY A 275 -14.52 3.24 -19.12
CA GLY A 275 -14.61 4.65 -18.77
C GLY A 275 -13.63 5.54 -19.55
N TRP A 276 -12.40 5.07 -19.77
CA TRP A 276 -11.41 5.77 -20.59
C TRP A 276 -11.86 5.90 -22.04
N SER A 277 -12.40 4.82 -22.61
CA SER A 277 -12.94 4.84 -23.99
C SER A 277 -14.10 5.82 -24.13
N GLU A 278 -14.96 5.96 -23.13
CA GLU A 278 -16.11 6.88 -23.15
C GLU A 278 -15.69 8.35 -23.22
N ILE A 279 -14.61 8.72 -22.51
CA ILE A 279 -14.14 10.12 -22.49
C ILE A 279 -13.05 10.43 -23.54
N SER A 280 -12.48 9.42 -24.19
CA SER A 280 -11.32 9.55 -25.10
C SER A 280 -11.53 10.61 -26.20
N CYS A 281 -12.68 10.60 -26.87
CA CYS A 281 -12.95 11.59 -27.93
C CYS A 281 -13.00 13.02 -27.41
N LEU A 282 -13.58 13.23 -26.22
CA LEU A 282 -13.63 14.54 -25.58
C LEU A 282 -12.21 15.01 -25.25
N VAL A 283 -11.43 14.15 -24.58
CA VAL A 283 -10.04 14.44 -24.17
C VAL A 283 -9.20 14.86 -25.38
N ILE A 284 -9.21 14.08 -26.46
CA ILE A 284 -8.44 14.40 -27.67
C ILE A 284 -8.92 15.70 -28.30
N SER A 285 -10.24 15.91 -28.40
CA SER A 285 -10.79 17.12 -29.02
C SER A 285 -10.37 18.41 -28.31
N VAL A 286 -10.26 18.38 -26.98
CA VAL A 286 -9.83 19.53 -26.17
C VAL A 286 -8.32 19.72 -26.29
N VAL A 287 -7.53 18.67 -26.09
CA VAL A 287 -6.07 18.77 -25.99
C VAL A 287 -5.41 19.05 -27.35
N GLN A 288 -6.05 18.66 -28.45
CA GLN A 288 -5.61 18.98 -29.81
C GLN A 288 -6.10 20.34 -30.32
N ASP A 289 -6.83 21.13 -29.51
CA ASP A 289 -7.21 22.47 -29.91
C ASP A 289 -5.95 23.29 -30.29
N LYS A 290 -6.07 24.09 -31.36
CA LYS A 290 -4.97 24.93 -31.86
C LYS A 290 -4.41 25.85 -30.77
N LYS A 291 -5.23 26.26 -29.81
CA LYS A 291 -4.85 27.04 -28.62
C LYS A 291 -3.70 26.38 -27.84
N TYR A 292 -3.67 25.06 -27.77
CA TYR A 292 -2.67 24.31 -27.00
C TYR A 292 -1.57 23.71 -27.86
N SER A 293 -1.48 24.07 -29.15
CA SER A 293 -0.51 23.50 -30.09
C SER A 293 0.95 23.66 -29.64
N SER A 294 1.28 24.74 -28.93
CA SER A 294 2.62 25.04 -28.40
C SER A 294 2.83 24.73 -26.92
N GLY A 295 1.82 24.24 -26.19
CA GLY A 295 1.86 23.98 -24.74
C GLY A 295 1.31 22.61 -24.33
N LEU A 296 1.01 22.44 -23.04
CA LEU A 296 0.47 21.22 -22.44
C LEU A 296 1.33 19.97 -22.69
N TRP A 297 2.65 20.12 -22.79
CA TRP A 297 3.52 19.00 -23.19
C TRP A 297 3.56 17.89 -22.14
N ALA A 298 3.58 18.25 -20.86
CA ALA A 298 3.50 17.28 -19.78
C ALA A 298 2.16 16.55 -19.79
N VAL A 299 1.05 17.27 -19.98
CA VAL A 299 -0.30 16.69 -20.11
C VAL A 299 -0.37 15.76 -21.31
N LYS A 300 0.18 16.19 -22.45
CA LYS A 300 0.15 15.40 -23.69
C LYS A 300 0.90 14.10 -23.55
N ALA A 301 2.10 14.13 -22.94
CA ALA A 301 2.88 12.93 -22.65
C ALA A 301 2.14 12.02 -21.66
N LYS A 302 1.62 12.58 -20.55
CA LYS A 302 0.88 11.81 -19.53
C LYS A 302 -0.39 11.16 -20.08
N LEU A 303 -1.07 11.78 -21.03
CA LEU A 303 -2.21 11.17 -21.72
C LEU A 303 -1.83 9.92 -22.51
N ILE A 304 -0.65 9.89 -23.10
CA ILE A 304 -0.15 8.69 -23.78
C ILE A 304 0.18 7.61 -22.75
N GLU A 305 0.77 7.98 -21.61
CA GLU A 305 1.01 7.05 -20.49
C GLU A 305 -0.28 6.36 -20.02
N VAL A 306 -1.28 7.16 -19.66
CA VAL A 306 -2.59 6.66 -19.19
C VAL A 306 -3.27 5.82 -20.27
N THR A 307 -3.21 6.25 -21.53
CA THR A 307 -3.77 5.48 -22.65
C THR A 307 -3.02 4.17 -22.88
N GLY A 308 -1.70 4.17 -22.68
CA GLY A 308 -0.85 2.98 -22.79
C GLY A 308 -1.37 1.85 -21.91
N LYS A 309 -1.79 2.15 -20.67
CA LYS A 309 -2.41 1.15 -19.78
C LYS A 309 -3.68 0.53 -20.36
N ALA A 310 -4.51 1.30 -21.04
CA ALA A 310 -5.72 0.79 -21.71
C ALA A 310 -5.35 -0.06 -22.94
N LEU A 311 -4.37 0.38 -23.73
CA LEU A 311 -3.88 -0.34 -24.90
C LEU A 311 -3.24 -1.67 -24.50
N ASP A 312 -2.39 -1.68 -23.47
CA ASP A 312 -1.75 -2.89 -22.95
C ASP A 312 -2.80 -3.90 -22.47
N ALA A 313 -3.77 -3.42 -21.69
CA ALA A 313 -4.82 -4.28 -21.16
C ALA A 313 -5.62 -4.98 -22.28
N VAL A 314 -5.95 -4.24 -23.34
CA VAL A 314 -6.71 -4.80 -24.48
C VAL A 314 -5.81 -5.60 -25.44
N GLY A 315 -4.60 -5.11 -25.72
CA GLY A 315 -3.67 -5.67 -26.69
C GLY A 315 -3.04 -6.98 -26.25
N TYR A 316 -2.75 -7.12 -24.97
CA TYR A 316 -2.27 -8.37 -24.38
C TYR A 316 -3.41 -9.27 -23.87
N GLY A 317 -4.66 -8.82 -23.97
CA GLY A 317 -5.84 -9.64 -23.74
C GLY A 317 -6.23 -9.83 -22.28
N SER A 318 -5.75 -8.99 -21.35
CA SER A 318 -6.27 -8.97 -19.97
C SER A 318 -7.70 -8.40 -19.90
N VAL A 319 -8.06 -7.56 -20.86
CA VAL A 319 -9.42 -7.04 -21.06
C VAL A 319 -9.92 -7.38 -22.46
N ILE A 320 -11.07 -8.08 -22.52
CA ILE A 320 -11.69 -8.47 -23.78
C ILE A 320 -12.84 -7.52 -24.10
N ILE A 321 -12.70 -6.77 -25.19
CA ILE A 321 -13.76 -5.87 -25.71
C ILE A 321 -14.13 -6.20 -27.18
N PRO A 322 -15.35 -5.85 -27.64
CA PRO A 322 -15.79 -6.09 -29.01
C PRO A 322 -14.84 -5.48 -30.06
N SER A 323 -14.81 -6.07 -31.27
CA SER A 323 -13.92 -5.57 -32.34
C SER A 323 -14.19 -4.11 -32.69
N THR A 324 -15.45 -3.69 -32.68
CA THR A 324 -15.85 -2.30 -32.93
C THR A 324 -15.24 -1.33 -31.92
N SER A 325 -15.19 -1.70 -30.64
CA SER A 325 -14.56 -0.91 -29.58
C SER A 325 -13.03 -0.88 -29.74
N ARG A 326 -12.41 -1.99 -30.14
CA ARG A 326 -10.96 -2.05 -30.45
C ARG A 326 -10.60 -1.15 -31.63
N VAL A 327 -11.40 -1.18 -32.70
CA VAL A 327 -11.23 -0.28 -33.86
C VAL A 327 -11.37 1.17 -33.44
N HIS A 328 -12.39 1.49 -32.63
CA HIS A 328 -12.59 2.84 -32.13
C HIS A 328 -11.40 3.32 -31.30
N LEU A 329 -10.88 2.50 -30.39
CA LEU A 329 -9.72 2.85 -29.57
C LEU A 329 -8.48 3.14 -30.45
N LEU A 330 -8.16 2.26 -31.40
CA LEU A 330 -7.03 2.44 -32.31
C LEU A 330 -7.17 3.68 -33.19
N LYS A 331 -8.34 3.87 -33.83
CA LYS A 331 -8.58 5.04 -34.71
C LYS A 331 -8.58 6.37 -33.94
N THR A 332 -8.95 6.34 -32.66
CA THR A 332 -8.96 7.53 -31.81
C THR A 332 -7.54 7.90 -31.38
N TRP A 333 -6.74 6.93 -30.92
CA TRP A 333 -5.47 7.21 -30.26
C TRP A 333 -4.24 7.15 -31.17
N ILE A 334 -4.22 6.35 -32.24
CA ILE A 334 -3.07 6.28 -33.17
C ILE A 334 -2.68 7.66 -33.71
N PRO A 335 -3.60 8.49 -34.26
CA PRO A 335 -3.24 9.80 -34.81
C PRO A 335 -2.66 10.75 -33.76
N TYR A 336 -3.24 10.74 -32.55
CA TYR A 336 -2.81 11.55 -31.43
C TYR A 336 -1.40 11.16 -30.95
N ILE A 337 -1.17 9.87 -30.69
CA ILE A 337 0.10 9.33 -30.21
C ILE A 337 1.21 9.61 -31.22
N ARG A 338 0.95 9.36 -32.50
CA ARG A 338 1.87 9.62 -33.61
C ARG A 338 2.32 11.08 -33.66
N THR A 339 1.34 11.99 -33.68
CA THR A 339 1.60 13.44 -33.79
C THR A 339 2.34 13.96 -32.57
N THR A 340 1.90 13.54 -31.38
CA THR A 340 2.50 13.98 -30.12
C THR A 340 3.93 13.45 -29.97
N LYS A 341 4.19 12.17 -30.24
CA LYS A 341 5.54 11.60 -30.17
C LYS A 341 6.51 12.33 -31.09
N HIS A 342 6.12 12.59 -32.33
CA HIS A 342 6.94 13.36 -33.28
C HIS A 342 7.25 14.77 -32.77
N LEU A 343 6.29 15.45 -32.14
CA LEU A 343 6.51 16.78 -31.58
C LEU A 343 7.41 16.77 -30.33
N LEU A 344 7.33 15.72 -29.50
CA LEU A 344 8.23 15.52 -28.37
C LEU A 344 9.66 15.25 -28.86
N ASP A 345 9.82 14.36 -29.84
CA ASP A 345 11.12 14.02 -30.43
C ASP A 345 11.78 15.20 -31.15
N GLY A 346 11.00 16.08 -31.77
CA GLY A 346 11.52 17.28 -32.42
C GLY A 346 12.04 18.35 -31.45
N LYS A 347 11.83 18.20 -30.14
CA LYS A 347 12.19 19.16 -29.09
C LYS A 347 13.25 18.64 -28.11
N THR A 348 13.90 17.52 -28.44
CA THR A 348 14.87 16.80 -27.58
C THR A 348 16.17 17.55 -27.27
N GLU A 349 16.39 18.74 -27.81
CA GLU A 349 17.57 19.58 -27.48
C GLU A 349 17.47 20.25 -26.10
N ASP A 350 16.29 20.21 -25.46
CA ASP A 350 16.06 20.69 -24.11
C ASP A 350 15.91 19.50 -23.15
N GLU A 351 16.92 19.26 -22.30
CA GLU A 351 16.93 18.16 -21.32
C GLU A 351 15.75 18.23 -20.32
N ALA A 352 15.11 19.40 -20.16
CA ALA A 352 13.94 19.58 -19.30
C ALA A 352 12.61 19.24 -19.99
N PHE A 353 12.62 18.91 -21.29
CA PHE A 353 11.41 18.64 -22.05
C PHE A 353 10.90 17.20 -21.82
N PRO A 354 9.57 16.98 -21.71
CA PRO A 354 9.04 15.63 -21.51
C PRO A 354 9.47 14.68 -22.62
N GLN A 355 10.14 13.59 -22.24
CA GLN A 355 10.51 12.50 -23.14
C GLN A 355 9.72 11.25 -22.79
N MET A 356 9.31 10.51 -23.81
CA MET A 356 8.70 9.21 -23.61
C MET A 356 9.78 8.14 -23.53
N ASP A 357 9.70 7.33 -22.49
CA ASP A 357 10.60 6.19 -22.31
C ASP A 357 10.52 5.21 -23.51
N ALA A 358 11.67 4.68 -23.91
CA ALA A 358 11.77 3.85 -25.12
C ALA A 358 11.10 2.49 -24.94
N ASP A 359 11.26 1.87 -23.77
CA ASP A 359 10.63 0.58 -23.47
C ASP A 359 9.11 0.75 -23.38
N PHE A 360 8.64 1.85 -22.77
CA PHE A 360 7.24 2.21 -22.77
C PHE A 360 6.67 2.42 -24.18
N CYS A 361 7.40 3.11 -25.07
CA CYS A 361 6.98 3.28 -26.46
C CYS A 361 6.83 1.93 -27.18
N GLN A 362 7.78 1.01 -26.97
CA GLN A 362 7.77 -0.32 -27.57
C GLN A 362 6.60 -1.17 -27.06
N ASN A 363 6.23 -1.04 -25.77
CA ASN A 363 5.08 -1.72 -25.19
C ASN A 363 3.77 -1.26 -25.87
N ILE A 364 3.55 0.05 -25.98
CA ILE A 364 2.38 0.61 -26.69
C ILE A 364 2.31 0.10 -28.13
N GLU A 365 3.43 0.12 -28.84
CA GLU A 365 3.50 -0.32 -30.24
C GLU A 365 3.11 -1.80 -30.37
N SER A 366 3.69 -2.65 -29.52
CA SER A 366 3.42 -4.08 -29.47
C SER A 366 1.95 -4.37 -29.14
N ALA A 367 1.36 -3.63 -28.19
CA ALA A 367 -0.04 -3.72 -27.85
C ALA A 367 -0.93 -3.33 -29.03
N MET A 368 -0.62 -2.24 -29.74
CA MET A 368 -1.34 -1.82 -30.95
C MET A 368 -1.23 -2.84 -32.09
N VAL A 369 -0.04 -3.38 -32.36
CA VAL A 369 0.19 -4.44 -33.35
C VAL A 369 -0.67 -5.66 -33.04
N SER A 370 -0.64 -6.13 -31.79
CA SER A 370 -1.46 -7.26 -31.32
C SER A 370 -2.95 -6.99 -31.52
N MET A 371 -3.43 -5.80 -31.12
CA MET A 371 -4.82 -5.40 -31.31
C MET A 371 -5.23 -5.41 -32.78
N VAL A 372 -4.42 -4.79 -33.67
CA VAL A 372 -4.68 -4.76 -35.12
C VAL A 372 -4.77 -6.19 -35.66
N LEU A 373 -3.81 -7.05 -35.34
CA LEU A 373 -3.77 -8.43 -35.83
C LEU A 373 -4.98 -9.28 -35.39
N ALA A 374 -5.64 -8.88 -34.31
CA ALA A 374 -6.84 -9.52 -33.78
C ALA A 374 -8.16 -8.94 -34.34
N LEU A 375 -8.12 -7.96 -35.24
CA LEU A 375 -9.31 -7.38 -35.88
C LEU A 375 -9.77 -8.19 -37.11
N PRO A 376 -11.01 -7.99 -37.60
CA PRO A 376 -11.42 -8.42 -38.93
C PRO A 376 -10.49 -7.87 -40.03
N SER A 377 -10.29 -8.63 -41.10
CA SER A 377 -9.33 -8.29 -42.16
C SER A 377 -9.62 -6.96 -42.88
N SER A 378 -10.90 -6.56 -42.97
CA SER A 378 -11.32 -5.25 -43.51
C SER A 378 -10.90 -4.09 -42.60
N ASP A 379 -11.12 -4.24 -41.29
CA ASP A 379 -10.76 -3.22 -40.32
C ASP A 379 -9.24 -3.07 -40.22
N GLN A 380 -8.51 -4.20 -40.32
CA GLN A 380 -7.05 -4.20 -40.44
C GLN A 380 -6.60 -3.37 -41.66
N SER A 381 -7.18 -3.60 -42.84
CA SER A 381 -6.76 -2.87 -44.04
C SER A 381 -7.02 -1.37 -43.94
N ASP A 382 -8.13 -0.96 -43.33
CA ASP A 382 -8.46 0.46 -43.17
C ASP A 382 -7.42 1.16 -42.28
N ILE A 383 -7.12 0.58 -41.11
CA ILE A 383 -6.15 1.14 -40.16
C ILE A 383 -4.74 1.17 -40.77
N LEU A 384 -4.32 0.06 -41.41
CA LEU A 384 -3.00 -0.04 -42.03
C LEU A 384 -2.85 0.93 -43.21
N SER A 385 -3.90 1.12 -44.01
CA SER A 385 -3.90 2.08 -45.12
C SER A 385 -3.72 3.51 -44.59
N GLU A 386 -4.45 3.89 -43.56
CA GLU A 386 -4.33 5.20 -42.93
C GLU A 386 -2.96 5.41 -42.26
N TRP A 387 -2.41 4.38 -41.62
CA TRP A 387 -1.05 4.40 -41.08
C TRP A 387 -0.01 4.64 -42.19
N MET A 388 -0.05 3.87 -43.29
CA MET A 388 0.88 3.99 -44.41
C MET A 388 0.84 5.36 -45.09
N MET A 389 -0.34 5.98 -45.21
CA MET A 389 -0.49 7.30 -45.83
C MET A 389 0.30 8.42 -45.11
N ASN A 390 0.74 8.16 -43.88
CA ASN A 390 1.47 9.11 -43.05
C ASN A 390 2.86 8.58 -42.65
N ALA A 391 3.30 7.44 -43.20
CA ALA A 391 4.55 6.77 -42.79
C ALA A 391 5.82 7.51 -43.26
N ASP A 392 5.69 8.41 -44.23
CA ASP A 392 6.78 9.30 -44.68
C ASP A 392 7.08 10.41 -43.66
N GLN A 393 6.05 10.86 -42.94
CA GLN A 393 6.14 11.90 -41.93
C GLN A 393 6.42 11.35 -40.53
N PHE A 394 5.98 10.13 -40.23
CA PHE A 394 6.03 9.60 -38.87
C PHE A 394 6.56 8.17 -38.82
N ARG A 395 7.50 7.92 -37.90
CA ARG A 395 8.07 6.57 -37.64
C ARG A 395 7.36 5.78 -36.55
N TYR A 396 6.62 6.45 -35.67
CA TYR A 396 5.97 5.84 -34.50
C TYR A 396 4.44 6.05 -34.53
N PRO A 397 3.61 5.08 -34.10
CA PRO A 397 3.97 3.69 -33.83
C PRO A 397 4.31 2.93 -35.13
N ASP A 398 5.25 2.00 -35.07
CA ASP A 398 5.58 1.11 -36.19
C ASP A 398 4.58 -0.06 -36.24
N LEU A 399 3.76 -0.10 -37.29
CA LEU A 399 2.80 -1.18 -37.54
C LEU A 399 3.28 -2.14 -38.64
N THR A 400 4.57 -2.14 -38.97
CA THR A 400 5.15 -2.96 -40.05
C THR A 400 4.87 -4.44 -39.85
N GLU A 401 5.03 -4.97 -38.64
CA GLU A 401 4.72 -6.38 -38.35
C GLU A 401 3.25 -6.70 -38.65
N ALA A 402 2.32 -5.85 -38.21
CA ALA A 402 0.89 -6.02 -38.48
C ALA A 402 0.60 -6.01 -39.98
N PHE A 403 1.25 -5.12 -40.73
CA PHE A 403 1.13 -5.01 -42.18
C PHE A 403 1.63 -6.27 -42.91
N GLU A 404 2.83 -6.75 -42.58
CA GLU A 404 3.43 -7.94 -43.18
C GLU A 404 2.54 -9.18 -42.97
N MET A 405 2.06 -9.33 -41.74
CA MET A 405 1.17 -10.41 -41.35
C MET A 405 -0.19 -10.32 -42.03
N TRP A 406 -0.78 -9.12 -42.17
CA TRP A 406 -2.00 -8.91 -42.95
C TRP A 406 -1.79 -9.31 -44.41
N CYS A 407 -0.69 -8.88 -45.05
CA CYS A 407 -0.36 -9.25 -46.44
C CYS A 407 -0.26 -10.77 -46.62
N TYR A 408 0.46 -11.43 -45.72
CA TYR A 408 0.61 -12.89 -45.72
C TYR A 408 -0.73 -13.61 -45.56
N ARG A 409 -1.55 -13.18 -44.58
CA ARG A 409 -2.87 -13.76 -44.29
C ARG A 409 -3.84 -13.56 -45.45
N SER A 410 -3.88 -12.36 -46.03
CA SER A 410 -4.71 -12.03 -47.19
C SER A 410 -4.36 -12.88 -48.41
N LYS A 411 -3.06 -13.01 -48.75
CA LYS A 411 -2.59 -13.86 -49.84
C LYS A 411 -2.97 -15.33 -49.63
N THR A 412 -2.84 -15.82 -48.39
CA THR A 412 -3.19 -17.19 -48.02
C THR A 412 -4.70 -17.43 -48.08
N ALA A 413 -5.51 -16.50 -47.62
CA ALA A 413 -6.97 -16.57 -47.70
C ALA A 413 -7.46 -16.65 -49.15
N ILE A 414 -6.91 -15.83 -50.05
CA ILE A 414 -7.21 -15.88 -51.49
C ILE A 414 -6.88 -17.25 -52.09
N ARG A 415 -5.73 -17.84 -51.72
CA ARG A 415 -5.34 -19.18 -52.19
C ARG A 415 -6.32 -20.25 -51.70
N ARG A 416 -6.77 -20.18 -50.44
CA ARG A 416 -7.77 -21.12 -49.88
C ARG A 416 -9.10 -21.02 -50.62
N LEU A 417 -9.56 -19.80 -50.91
CA LEU A 417 -10.79 -19.58 -51.69
C LEU A 417 -10.68 -20.15 -53.12
N LYS A 418 -9.55 -19.92 -53.80
CA LYS A 418 -9.33 -20.44 -55.16
C LYS A 418 -9.11 -21.95 -55.21
N GLY A 419 -8.45 -22.54 -54.21
CA GLY A 419 -8.18 -23.98 -54.12
C GLY A 419 -9.39 -24.83 -53.72
N GLY A 420 -10.37 -24.26 -53.00
CA GLY A 420 -11.58 -24.97 -52.57
C GLY A 420 -12.63 -25.22 -53.66
N GLY A 421 -12.52 -24.54 -54.82
CA GLY A 421 -13.48 -24.66 -55.93
C GLY A 421 -13.25 -25.85 -56.88
N LEU A 422 -12.08 -26.50 -56.83
CA LEU A 422 -11.71 -27.54 -57.80
C LEU A 422 -11.98 -28.98 -57.34
N ASN A 423 -12.33 -29.22 -56.07
CA ASN A 423 -12.52 -30.56 -55.52
C ASN A 423 -14.00 -30.98 -55.31
N LYS A 424 -14.98 -30.24 -55.84
CA LYS A 424 -16.41 -30.60 -55.75
C LYS A 424 -17.09 -30.96 -57.08
N ALA A 425 -16.33 -31.18 -58.15
CA ALA A 425 -16.85 -31.61 -59.45
C ALA A 425 -16.19 -32.92 -59.93
N ARG A 426 -16.21 -33.96 -59.10
CA ARG A 426 -15.95 -35.34 -59.55
C ARG A 426 -16.80 -36.33 -58.76
N ASN A 427 -18.05 -36.45 -59.17
CA ASN A 427 -18.73 -37.75 -59.25
C ASN A 427 -19.40 -37.80 -60.62
N PRO A 428 -18.95 -38.73 -61.47
CA PRO A 428 -19.77 -39.90 -61.78
C PRO A 428 -18.90 -41.16 -61.58
N THR A 429 -19.40 -42.32 -61.18
CA THR A 429 -20.49 -43.06 -61.83
C THR A 429 -20.91 -44.19 -60.89
N ILE A 430 -22.22 -44.41 -60.76
CA ILE A 430 -22.81 -45.67 -60.29
C ILE A 430 -22.60 -46.72 -61.38
N SER A 431 -22.14 -47.93 -61.05
CA SER A 431 -22.48 -49.16 -61.77
C SER A 431 -22.17 -50.38 -60.91
N LEU A 432 -23.27 -50.99 -60.43
CA LEU A 432 -23.53 -52.35 -59.93
C LEU A 432 -22.60 -52.96 -58.88
#